data_AF-A0A2V8XCQ7-F1
#
_entry.id   AF-A0A2V8XCQ7-F1
#
_cell.length_a   1.000
_cell.length_b   1.000
_cell.length_c   1.000
_cell.angle_alpha   90.00
_cell.angle_beta   90.00
_cell.angle_gamma   90.00
#
_symmetry.space_group_name_H-M   'P 1'
#
loop_
_entity.id
_entity.type
_entity.pdbx_description
1 polymer ?
#
loop_
_entity_poly.entity_id
_entity_poly.type
_entity_poly.pdbx_seq_one_letter_code
_entity_poly.pdbx_strand_id
1 'polypeptide(L)'
;MDLPLKIRQRLRDLGVEQRDLATAAQVTQSYISQLLTRKKAPPAPNRTDIYDKMERFLKLRSGDLSKLADLQHKEELKRRLADSLAPLFKDV
;
A
#
# COMPACT_ATOMS: atom_id res chain seq x y z
N MET A 1 3.40 0.39 11.70
CA MET A 1 3.60 -0.84 10.88
C MET A 1 3.20 -0.51 9.46
N ASP A 2 4.03 -0.83 8.46
CA ASP A 2 3.75 -0.50 7.05
C ASP A 2 2.89 -1.57 6.35
N LEU A 3 2.10 -1.14 5.36
CA LEU A 3 1.25 -2.00 4.53
C LEU A 3 2.01 -3.16 3.84
N PRO A 4 3.20 -2.96 3.22
CA PRO A 4 3.96 -4.05 2.61
C PRO A 4 4.41 -5.12 3.60
N LEU A 5 4.76 -4.71 4.82
CA LEU A 5 5.19 -5.62 5.88
C LEU A 5 4.03 -6.50 6.33
N LYS A 6 2.84 -5.91 6.52
CA LYS A 6 1.64 -6.64 6.94
C LYS A 6 1.20 -7.66 5.89
N ILE A 7 1.21 -7.28 4.61
CA ILE A 7 0.90 -8.20 3.51
C ILE A 7 1.90 -9.36 3.48
N ARG A 8 3.22 -9.08 3.51
CA ARG A 8 4.25 -10.15 3.51
C ARG A 8 4.12 -11.10 4.69
N GLN A 9 3.80 -10.58 5.88
CA GLN A 9 3.58 -11.40 7.06
C GLN A 9 2.38 -12.34 6.85
N ARG A 10 1.24 -11.81 6.39
CA ARG A 10 0.05 -12.64 6.15
C ARG A 10 0.21 -13.65 5.03
N LEU A 11 0.92 -13.31 3.96
CA LEU A 11 1.28 -14.27 2.91
C LEU A 11 2.08 -15.45 3.48
N ARG A 12 3.05 -15.18 4.35
CA ARG A 12 3.83 -16.23 5.04
C ARG A 12 2.99 -17.05 6.01
N ASP A 13 2.20 -16.41 6.86
CA ASP A 13 1.31 -17.08 7.82
C ASP A 13 0.29 -18.01 7.13
N LEU A 14 -0.20 -17.61 5.96
CA LEU A 14 -1.17 -18.37 5.19
C LEU A 14 -0.52 -19.37 4.22
N GLY A 15 0.80 -19.34 4.04
CA GLY A 15 1.51 -20.20 3.10
C GLY A 15 1.15 -19.95 1.63
N VAL A 16 0.79 -18.71 1.28
CA VAL A 16 0.31 -18.32 -0.06
C VAL A 16 1.27 -17.36 -0.74
N GLU A 17 1.26 -17.36 -2.08
CA GLU A 17 2.17 -16.52 -2.85
C GLU A 17 1.56 -15.17 -3.22
N GLN A 18 2.43 -14.23 -3.63
CA GLN A 18 2.00 -12.93 -4.16
C GLN A 18 1.13 -13.08 -5.41
N ARG A 19 1.32 -14.15 -6.19
CA ARG A 19 0.56 -14.44 -7.40
C ARG A 19 -0.88 -14.82 -7.07
N ASP A 20 -1.10 -15.58 -6.00
CA ASP A 20 -2.45 -15.93 -5.54
C ASP A 20 -3.21 -14.69 -5.04
N LEU A 21 -2.52 -13.82 -4.29
CA LEU A 21 -3.07 -12.54 -3.86
C LEU A 21 -3.42 -11.65 -5.05
N ALA A 22 -2.58 -11.62 -6.09
CA ALA A 22 -2.84 -10.86 -7.31
C ALA A 22 -4.10 -11.36 -8.02
N THR A 23 -4.24 -12.68 -8.19
CA THR A 23 -5.43 -13.31 -8.77
C THR A 23 -6.69 -13.00 -7.94
N ALA A 24 -6.62 -13.14 -6.61
CA ALA A 24 -7.75 -12.88 -5.72
C ALA A 24 -8.19 -11.40 -5.73
N ALA A 25 -7.23 -10.48 -5.79
CA ALA A 25 -7.48 -9.06 -5.91
C ALA A 25 -7.82 -8.62 -7.34
N GLN A 26 -7.76 -9.52 -8.33
CA GLN A 26 -7.97 -9.25 -9.75
C GLN A 26 -7.02 -8.15 -10.29
N VAL A 27 -5.77 -8.22 -9.86
CA VAL A 27 -4.69 -7.31 -10.28
C VAL A 27 -3.52 -8.10 -10.85
N THR A 28 -2.61 -7.42 -11.53
CA THR A 28 -1.40 -8.07 -12.05
C THR A 28 -0.43 -8.41 -10.91
N GLN A 29 0.33 -9.50 -11.04
CA GLN A 29 1.37 -9.83 -10.07
C GLN A 29 2.42 -8.70 -9.95
N SER A 30 2.76 -8.06 -11.08
CA SER A 30 3.66 -6.90 -11.11
C SER A 30 3.16 -5.76 -10.24
N TYR A 31 1.83 -5.55 -10.16
CA TYR A 31 1.24 -4.53 -9.30
C TYR A 31 1.42 -4.85 -7.81
N ILE A 32 1.19 -6.10 -7.39
CA ILE A 32 1.47 -6.54 -6.00
C ILE A 32 2.96 -6.42 -5.69
N SER A 33 3.83 -6.81 -6.62
CA SER A 33 5.29 -6.65 -6.47
C SER A 33 5.70 -5.19 -6.29
N GLN A 34 5.14 -4.26 -7.08
CA GLN A 34 5.36 -2.83 -6.93
C GLN A 34 4.89 -2.28 -5.58
N LEU A 35 3.75 -2.75 -5.09
CA LEU A 35 3.22 -2.41 -3.77
C LEU A 35 4.15 -2.91 -2.65
N LEU A 36 4.64 -4.15 -2.78
CA LEU A 36 5.50 -4.78 -1.79
C LEU A 36 6.93 -4.25 -1.77
N THR A 37 7.41 -3.69 -2.88
CA THR A 37 8.76 -3.11 -3.00
C THR A 37 8.80 -1.63 -2.64
N ARG A 38 7.65 -1.02 -2.30
CA ARG A 38 7.53 0.44 -2.08
C ARG A 38 7.94 1.28 -3.29
N LYS A 39 8.05 0.68 -4.48
CA LYS A 39 8.48 1.36 -5.71
C LYS A 39 7.38 2.27 -6.28
N LYS A 40 6.13 2.05 -5.87
CA LYS A 40 4.99 2.89 -6.21
C LYS A 40 4.20 3.17 -4.94
N ALA A 41 3.71 4.41 -4.81
CA ALA A 41 2.80 4.78 -3.74
C ALA A 41 1.56 3.85 -3.78
N PRO A 42 1.02 3.44 -2.61
CA PRO A 42 -0.21 2.66 -2.55
C PRO A 42 -1.32 3.33 -3.38
N PRO A 43 -2.19 2.57 -4.05
CA PRO A 43 -3.25 3.14 -4.89
C PRO A 43 -4.11 4.12 -4.09
N ALA A 44 -4.69 5.08 -4.80
CA ALA A 44 -5.62 6.05 -4.26
C ALA A 44 -6.65 5.33 -3.36
N PRO A 45 -6.92 5.85 -2.14
CA PRO A 45 -7.75 5.19 -1.12
C PRO A 45 -9.17 4.86 -1.61
N ASN A 46 -9.62 5.57 -2.65
CA ASN A 46 -10.86 5.41 -3.40
C ASN A 46 -10.91 4.16 -4.31
N ARG A 47 -9.81 3.40 -4.45
CA ARG A 47 -9.85 2.01 -4.96
C ARG A 47 -10.06 1.01 -3.83
N THR A 48 -11.15 1.18 -3.11
CA THR A 48 -11.55 0.33 -1.98
C THR A 48 -11.81 -1.12 -2.39
N ASP A 49 -12.16 -1.38 -3.65
CA ASP A 49 -12.42 -2.75 -4.14
C ASP A 49 -11.18 -3.65 -4.08
N ILE A 50 -10.00 -3.10 -4.39
CA ILE A 50 -8.74 -3.86 -4.36
C ILE A 50 -8.37 -4.21 -2.92
N TYR A 51 -8.47 -3.25 -2.00
CA TYR A 51 -8.17 -3.47 -0.60
C TYR A 51 -9.12 -4.48 0.04
N ASP A 52 -10.42 -4.39 -0.26
CA ASP A 52 -11.42 -5.33 0.28
C ASP A 52 -11.15 -6.77 -0.19
N LYS A 53 -10.84 -6.96 -1.48
CA LYS A 53 -10.45 -8.27 -2.02
C LYS A 53 -9.16 -8.81 -1.39
N MET A 54 -8.14 -7.96 -1.22
CA MET A 54 -6.88 -8.33 -0.56
C MET A 54 -7.11 -8.70 0.91
N GLU A 55 -7.91 -7.91 1.63
CA GLU A 55 -8.22 -8.15 3.04
C GLU A 55 -8.96 -9.48 3.21
N ARG A 56 -9.94 -9.75 2.33
CA ARG A 56 -10.68 -11.01 2.32
C ARG A 56 -9.77 -12.20 2.06
N PHE A 57 -8.85 -12.10 1.11
CA PHE A 57 -7.88 -13.17 0.82
C PHE A 57 -6.89 -13.38 1.97
N LEU A 58 -6.37 -12.29 2.56
CA LEU A 58 -5.40 -12.32 3.66
C LEU A 58 -6.04 -12.56 5.04
N LYS A 59 -7.35 -12.83 5.07
CA LYS A 59 -8.16 -13.00 6.29
C LYS A 59 -7.94 -11.84 7.27
N LEU A 60 -7.87 -10.62 6.76
CA LEU A 60 -7.75 -9.40 7.54
C LEU A 60 -9.13 -8.80 7.80
N ARG A 61 -9.22 -7.93 8.81
CA ARG A 61 -10.42 -7.14 9.04
C ARG A 61 -10.59 -6.13 7.91
N SER A 62 -11.80 -5.99 7.39
CA SER A 62 -12.11 -5.00 6.36
C SER A 62 -11.74 -3.58 6.81
N GLY A 63 -11.07 -2.84 5.93
CA GLY A 63 -10.60 -1.47 6.16
C GLY A 63 -9.25 -1.35 6.87
N ASP A 64 -8.58 -2.44 7.24
CA ASP A 64 -7.25 -2.40 7.87
C ASP A 64 -6.15 -1.97 6.89
N LEU A 65 -6.12 -2.54 5.68
CA LEU A 65 -5.21 -2.14 4.62
C LEU A 65 -5.55 -0.75 4.07
N SER A 66 -6.83 -0.42 3.94
CA SER A 66 -7.26 0.91 3.47
C SER A 66 -6.78 2.02 4.42
N LYS A 67 -6.87 1.82 5.75
CA LYS A 67 -6.35 2.77 6.75
C LYS A 67 -4.83 2.92 6.67
N LEU A 68 -4.10 1.82 6.50
CA LEU A 68 -2.64 1.87 6.37
C LEU A 68 -2.20 2.59 5.08
N ALA A 69 -2.94 2.37 3.99
CA ALA A 69 -2.71 3.08 2.74
C ALA A 69 -2.97 4.59 2.87
N ASP A 70 -4.05 4.99 3.54
CA ASP A 70 -4.39 6.40 3.77
C ASP A 70 -3.32 7.10 4.61
N LEU A 71 -2.82 6.44 5.66
CA LEU A 71 -1.71 6.95 6.47
C LEU A 71 -0.44 7.13 5.63
N GLN A 72 -0.04 6.12 4.85
CA GLN A 72 1.14 6.22 3.98
C GLN A 72 0.98 7.30 2.91
N HIS A 73 -0.22 7.49 2.37
CA HIS A 73 -0.50 8.54 1.39
C HIS A 73 -0.38 9.94 2.01
N LYS A 74 -0.91 10.13 3.22
CA LYS A 74 -0.75 11.38 3.99
C LYS A 74 0.71 11.66 4.35
N GLU A 75 1.47 10.64 4.71
CA GLU A 75 2.91 10.78 4.99
C GLU A 75 3.70 11.16 3.72
N GLU A 76 3.41 10.52 2.58
CA GLU A 76 4.04 10.88 1.32
C GLU A 76 3.66 12.29 0.86
N LEU A 77 2.39 12.70 1.06
CA LEU A 77 1.94 14.06 0.75
C LEU A 77 2.66 15.08 1.65
N LYS A 78 2.78 14.83 2.95
CA LYS A 78 3.55 15.67 3.88
C LYS A 78 5.01 15.76 3.46
N ARG A 79 5.62 14.64 3.06
CA ARG A 79 7.01 14.62 2.60
C ARG A 79 7.18 15.43 1.32
N ARG A 80 6.31 15.26 0.33
CA ARG A 80 6.33 16.07 -0.91
C ARG A 80 6.12 17.55 -0.64
N LEU A 81 5.24 17.91 0.31
CA LEU A 81 5.04 19.29 0.72
C LEU A 81 6.31 19.85 1.37
N ALA A 82 6.94 19.09 2.29
CA ALA A 82 8.21 19.49 2.91
C ALA A 82 9.34 19.63 1.88
N ASP A 83 9.45 18.71 0.93
CA ASP A 83 10.43 18.73 -0.17
C ASP A 83 10.17 19.90 -1.14
N SER A 84 8.91 20.25 -1.38
CA SER A 84 8.50 21.38 -2.22
C SER A 84 8.65 22.74 -1.53
N LEU A 85 8.68 22.78 -0.19
CA LEU A 85 8.92 24.00 0.60
C LEU A 85 10.40 24.22 0.89
N ALA A 86 11.24 23.17 0.80
CA ALA A 86 12.69 23.25 0.96
C ALA A 86 13.42 24.21 -0.02
N PRO A 87 12.99 24.44 -1.27
CA PRO A 87 13.64 25.39 -2.17
C PRO A 87 13.19 26.85 -1.95
N LEU A 88 12.05 27.09 -1.30
CA LEU A 88 11.45 28.43 -1.19
C LEU A 88 12.08 29.28 -0.06
N PHE A 89 12.86 28.66 0.82
CA PHE A 89 13.61 29.32 1.90
C PHE A 89 15.11 29.43 1.59
N LYS A 90 15.51 29.54 0.32
CA LYS A 90 16.83 30.06 -0.03
C LYS A 90 16.75 31.57 -0.14
N ASP A 91 17.00 32.20 1.01
CA ASP A 91 17.63 33.52 1.24
C ASP A 91 17.27 34.67 0.28
N VAL A 92 16.62 35.71 0.84
CA VAL A 92 16.72 37.10 0.38
C VAL A 92 17.73 37.81 1.26
#